data_AF-A0A0J5VG48-F1
#
_entry.id   AF-A0A0J5VG48-F1
#
_cell.length_a   1.000
_cell.length_b   1.000
_cell.length_c   1.000
_cell.angle_alpha   90.00
_cell.angle_beta   90.00
_cell.angle_gamma   90.00
#
_symmetry.space_group_name_H-M   'P 1'
#
loop_
_entity.id
_entity.type
_entity.pdbx_description
1 polymer ?
#
loop_
_entity_poly.entity_id
_entity_poly.type
_entity_poly.pdbx_seq_one_letter_code
_entity_poly.pdbx_strand_id
1 'polypeptide(L)' 'NEAANDPAGKTWSLPKIAKRTQLPMSTLRRVLTQLDGAGLTATTLNEDGTGSAALTDEGRAVCAQLFGANDTR' A
#
# COMPACT_ATOMS: atom_id res chain seq x y z
N ASN A 1 4.81 3.01 11.37
CA ASN A 1 5.19 2.92 9.95
C ASN A 1 5.72 1.53 9.60
N GLU A 2 4.88 0.49 9.59
CA GLU A 2 5.36 -0.90 9.32
C GLU A 2 5.19 -1.34 7.86
N ALA A 3 4.30 -0.69 7.07
CA ALA A 3 4.14 -1.03 5.65
C ALA A 3 5.30 -0.51 4.78
N ALA A 4 5.92 0.58 5.22
CA ALA A 4 7.04 1.22 4.52
C ALA A 4 8.41 0.60 4.86
N ASN A 5 8.50 -0.25 5.89
CA ASN A 5 9.77 -0.73 6.47
C ASN A 5 10.02 -2.24 6.32
N ASP A 6 9.21 -2.98 5.56
CA ASP A 6 9.54 -4.38 5.26
C ASP A 6 10.54 -4.43 4.08
N PRO A 7 11.83 -4.76 4.32
CA PRO A 7 12.89 -4.71 3.31
C PRO A 7 12.67 -5.71 2.17
N ALA A 8 11.71 -6.63 2.30
CA ALA A 8 11.49 -7.74 1.38
C ALA A 8 10.48 -7.46 0.26
N GLY A 9 9.95 -6.23 0.13
CA GLY A 9 8.98 -5.92 -0.92
C GLY A 9 7.64 -6.68 -0.79
N LYS A 10 7.37 -7.23 0.39
CA LYS A 10 6.32 -8.24 0.59
C LYS A 10 4.93 -7.64 0.39
N THR A 11 4.23 -8.12 -0.64
CA THR A 11 2.82 -7.83 -0.90
C THR A 11 1.97 -8.13 0.33
N TRP A 12 1.19 -7.16 0.80
CA TRP A 12 0.26 -7.36 1.92
C TRP A 12 -1.12 -7.71 1.38
N SER A 13 -1.79 -8.65 2.04
CA SER A 13 -3.17 -8.98 1.68
C SER A 13 -4.09 -7.78 1.97
N LEU A 14 -5.11 -7.58 1.13
CA LEU A 14 -6.07 -6.49 1.30
C LEU A 14 -6.76 -6.49 2.69
N PRO A 15 -7.15 -7.65 3.27
CA PRO A 15 -7.69 -7.68 4.63
C PRO A 15 -6.69 -7.17 5.69
N LYS A 16 -5.40 -7.49 5.53
CA LYS A 16 -4.34 -6.99 6.44
C LYS A 16 -4.21 -5.48 6.32
N ILE A 17 -4.24 -4.93 5.10
CA ILE A 17 -4.18 -3.49 4.88
C ILE A 17 -5.42 -2.81 5.47
N ALA A 18 -6.63 -3.29 5.17
CA ALA A 18 -7.89 -2.72 5.67
C ALA A 18 -7.92 -2.67 7.21
N LYS A 19 -7.46 -3.73 7.86
CA LYS A 19 -7.37 -3.80 9.32
C LYS A 19 -6.43 -2.73 9.89
N ARG A 20 -5.31 -2.46 9.21
CA ARG A 20 -4.30 -1.50 9.68
C ARG A 20 -4.65 -0.05 9.38
N THR A 21 -5.34 0.20 8.27
CA THR A 21 -5.81 1.54 7.91
C THR A 21 -7.15 1.87 8.55
N GLN A 22 -7.83 0.88 9.15
CA GLN A 22 -9.19 0.98 9.68
C GLN A 22 -10.19 1.50 8.63
N LEU A 23 -9.93 1.19 7.35
CA LEU A 23 -10.79 1.60 6.24
C LEU A 23 -11.75 0.46 5.88
N PRO A 24 -13.03 0.76 5.55
CA PRO A 24 -13.90 -0.20 4.90
C PRO A 24 -13.26 -0.72 3.61
N MET A 25 -13.47 -2.01 3.30
CA MET A 25 -12.83 -2.66 2.14
C MET A 25 -13.16 -1.96 0.81
N SER A 26 -14.37 -1.42 0.67
CA SER A 26 -14.77 -0.62 -0.50
C SER A 26 -13.96 0.67 -0.64
N THR A 27 -13.74 1.39 0.46
CA THR A 27 -12.90 2.60 0.50
C THR A 27 -11.44 2.26 0.22
N LEU A 28 -10.92 1.19 0.84
CA LEU A 28 -9.56 0.73 0.60
C LEU A 28 -9.33 0.45 -0.90
N ARG A 29 -10.22 -0.32 -1.53
CA ARG A 29 -10.10 -0.62 -2.97
C ARG A 29 -10.11 0.64 -3.82
N ARG A 30 -10.98 1.60 -3.54
CA ARG A 30 -11.04 2.88 -4.27
C ARG A 30 -9.74 3.68 -4.15
N VAL A 31 -9.13 3.69 -2.97
CA VAL A 31 -7.84 4.36 -2.75
C VAL A 31 -6.73 3.64 -3.51
N LEU A 32 -6.67 2.31 -3.42
CA LEU A 32 -5.68 1.51 -4.15
C LEU A 32 -5.79 1.68 -5.65
N THR A 33 -7.00 1.68 -6.23
CA THR A 33 -7.19 1.95 -7.66
C THR A 33 -6.67 3.32 -8.09
N GLN A 34 -6.83 4.35 -7.25
CA GLN A 34 -6.27 5.68 -7.54
C GLN A 34 -4.75 5.68 -7.48
N LEU A 35 -4.16 4.99 -6.50
CA LEU A 35 -2.72 4.87 -6.35
C LEU A 35 -2.10 4.01 -7.47
N ASP A 36 -2.79 2.96 -7.92
CA ASP A 36 -2.40 2.15 -9.06
C ASP A 36 -2.43 2.99 -10.35
N GLY A 37 -3.46 3.82 -10.53
CA GLY A 37 -3.55 4.77 -11.65
C GLY A 37 -2.45 5.82 -11.67
N ALA A 38 -1.85 6.11 -10.51
CA ALA A 38 -0.68 6.98 -10.36
C ALA A 38 0.66 6.21 -10.44
N GLY A 39 0.64 4.89 -10.62
CA GLY A 39 1.84 4.05 -10.65
C GLY A 39 2.55 3.90 -9.30
N LEU A 40 1.89 4.22 -8.18
CA LEU A 40 2.49 4.18 -6.84
C LEU A 40 2.29 2.84 -6.14
N THR A 41 1.23 2.12 -6.49
CA THR A 41 0.94 0.78 -5.99
C THR A 41 0.73 -0.18 -7.13
N ALA A 42 0.93 -1.46 -6.84
CA ALA A 42 0.52 -2.57 -7.66
C ALA A 42 -0.44 -3.42 -6.82
N THR A 43 -1.71 -3.45 -7.24
CA THR A 43 -2.77 -4.21 -6.58
C THR A 43 -3.23 -5.37 -7.46
N THR A 44 -3.21 -6.56 -6.88
CA THR A 44 -3.84 -7.75 -7.46
C THR A 44 -5.14 -8.00 -6.74
N LEU A 45 -6.25 -7.98 -7.48
CA LEU A 45 -7.58 -8.34 -6.97
C LEU A 45 -8.01 -9.66 -7.60
N ASN A 46 -8.48 -10.58 -6.76
CA ASN A 46 -9.03 -11.86 -7.18
C ASN A 46 -10.56 -11.76 -7.28
N GLU A 47 -11.17 -12.62 -8.10
CA GLU A 47 -12.62 -12.66 -8.32
C GLU A 47 -13.41 -13.03 -7.05
N ASP A 48 -12.77 -13.70 -6.08
CA ASP A 48 -13.32 -14.03 -4.76
C ASP A 48 -13.31 -12.85 -3.77
N GLY A 49 -12.87 -11.66 -4.21
CA GLY A 49 -12.78 -10.45 -3.39
C GLY A 49 -11.57 -10.40 -2.47
N THR A 50 -10.69 -11.40 -2.54
CA THR A 50 -9.37 -11.36 -1.92
C THR A 50 -8.37 -10.62 -2.81
N GLY A 51 -7.16 -10.41 -2.32
CA GLY A 51 -6.13 -9.74 -3.10
C GLY A 51 -4.95 -9.32 -2.26
N SER A 52 -3.99 -8.69 -2.92
CA SER A 52 -2.83 -8.11 -2.28
C SER A 52 -2.41 -6.81 -2.94
N ALA A 53 -1.76 -5.93 -2.19
CA ALA A 53 -1.15 -4.73 -2.73
C ALA A 53 0.29 -4.57 -2.23
N ALA A 54 1.12 -3.99 -3.08
CA ALA A 54 2.47 -3.56 -2.75
C ALA A 54 2.73 -2.15 -3.31
N LEU A 55 3.72 -1.46 -2.72
CA LEU A 55 4.29 -0.26 -3.33
C LEU A 55 5.20 -0.66 -4.48
N THR A 56 5.10 0.10 -5.58
CA THR A 56 6.08 0.11 -6.67
C THR A 56 7.38 0.78 -6.20
N ASP A 57 8.41 0.75 -7.03
CA ASP A 57 9.67 1.43 -6.72
C ASP A 57 9.46 2.95 -6.62
N GLU A 58 8.62 3.52 -7.49
CA GLU A 58 8.18 4.91 -7.44
C GLU A 58 7.40 5.22 -6.16
N GLY A 59 6.46 4.34 -5.80
CA GLY A 59 5.69 4.46 -4.56
C GLY A 59 6.59 4.45 -3.32
N ARG A 60 7.62 3.60 -3.30
CA ARG A 60 8.62 3.57 -2.22
C ARG A 60 9.43 4.84 -2.16
N ALA A 61 9.90 5.35 -3.31
CA ALA A 61 10.66 6.60 -3.37
C ALA A 61 9.83 7.80 -2.89
N VAL A 62 8.54 7.86 -3.24
CA VAL A 62 7.61 8.89 -2.75
C VAL A 62 7.37 8.73 -1.25
N CYS A 63 7.13 7.51 -0.75
CA CYS A 63 6.99 7.27 0.69
C CYS A 63 8.26 7.64 1.47
N ALA A 64 9.44 7.34 0.93
CA ALA A 64 10.72 7.71 1.55
C ALA A 64 10.90 9.23 1.62
N GLN A 65 10.49 9.98 0.59
CA GLN A 65 10.52 11.44 0.61
C GLN A 65 9.52 12.04 1.60
N LEU A 66 8.28 11.53 1.62
CA LEU A 66 7.21 12.07 2.47
C LEU A 66 7.36 11.69 3.94
N PHE A 67 7.82 10.46 4.21
CA PHE A 67 7.84 9.89 5.56
C PHE A 67 9.26 9.63 6.09
N GLY A 68 10.24 9.41 5.22
CA GLY A 68 11.65 9.21 5.61
C GLY A 68 12.37 10.50 6.02
N ALA A 69 11.90 11.67 5.56
CA ALA A 69 12.40 12.96 6.05
C ALA A 69 12.08 13.21 7.54
N ASN A 70 11.10 12.50 8.11
CA ASN A 70 10.65 12.67 9.49
C ASN A 70 11.28 11.68 10.49
N ASP A 71 12.22 10.83 10.07
CA ASP A 71 12.94 9.87 10.92
C ASP A 71 14.29 10.42 11.44
N THR A 72 14.38 11.75 11.59
CA THR A 72 15.56 12.48 12.11
C THR A 72 15.31 13.11 13.48
N ARG A 73 14.53 12.46 14.37
CA ARG A 73 14.31 12.98 15.72
C ARG A 73 14.34 11.92 16.81
#